data_AF-A0A6M2DPV4-F1
#
_entry.id   AF-A0A6M2DPV4-F1
#
_cell.length_a   1.000
_cell.length_b   1.000
_cell.length_c   1.000
_cell.angle_alpha   90.00
_cell.angle_beta   90.00
_cell.angle_gamma   90.00
#
_symmetry.space_group_name_H-M   'P 1'
#
loop_
_entity.id
_entity.type
_entity.pdbx_description
1 polymer ?
#
loop_
_entity_poly.entity_id
_entity_poly.type
_entity_poly.pdbx_seq_one_letter_code
_entity_poly.pdbx_strand_id
1 'polypeptide(L)'
;MLKQKLSIIKLLFRVSKYINKIIYLLFCYLLLAWSLLTFYTLQTKQLQIMMCSARVITGKIFTLNKNLIALSTGRLFLRSMTSSENVRQSNAGTDKTIIRQQILEASLSFVNKHGWSHQTIGYGAESLGMPNVAHGLFPNGGLDLVLYFYNQCNGNLVKLLEEHKSLNMTPFDFIWFAIRERLLMNMPYIKQWPQALALLALPNNIPNSIHTILQLSDDICYYAGDRSVDFHWYSRRMAVLAIYQSTELYMLQDASHNYESTWKFLSRRVKDAEEAKANLDKVNNIVDKNSESANAAFMTIKNILNLR
;
A
#
# COMPACT_ATOMS: atom_id res chain seq x y z
N MET A 1 32.30 -55.87 29.88
CA MET A 1 31.45 -55.94 28.67
C MET A 1 30.11 -55.21 28.76
N LEU A 2 29.30 -55.35 29.83
CA LEU A 2 27.97 -54.71 29.94
C LEU A 2 27.97 -53.16 29.98
N LYS A 3 28.94 -52.54 30.67
CA LYS A 3 29.05 -51.06 30.74
C LYS A 3 29.33 -50.41 29.37
N GLN A 4 30.06 -51.11 28.49
CA GLN A 4 30.43 -50.62 27.17
C GLN A 4 29.22 -50.64 26.21
N LYS A 5 28.41 -51.72 26.26
CA LYS A 5 27.15 -51.80 25.51
C LYS A 5 26.13 -50.73 25.93
N LEU A 6 26.04 -50.42 27.23
CA LEU A 6 25.13 -49.38 27.75
C LEU A 6 25.53 -47.97 27.32
N SER A 7 26.83 -47.69 27.18
CA SER A 7 27.35 -46.40 26.71
C SER A 7 27.03 -46.17 25.23
N ILE A 8 27.20 -47.20 24.40
CA ILE A 8 26.89 -47.15 22.96
C ILE A 8 25.39 -46.92 22.72
N ILE A 9 24.51 -47.58 23.49
CA ILE A 9 23.06 -47.38 23.39
C ILE A 9 22.66 -45.94 23.78
N LYS A 10 23.27 -45.37 24.83
CA LYS A 10 23.03 -43.96 25.20
C LYS A 10 23.54 -42.98 24.13
N LEU A 11 24.65 -43.29 23.46
CA LEU A 11 25.17 -42.49 22.37
C LEU A 11 24.24 -42.55 21.15
N LEU A 12 23.76 -43.73 20.78
CA LEU A 12 22.81 -43.93 19.68
C LEU A 12 21.48 -43.21 19.94
N PHE A 13 21.00 -43.20 21.19
CA PHE A 13 19.79 -42.45 21.56
C PHE A 13 19.99 -40.93 21.47
N ARG A 14 21.18 -40.42 21.85
CA ARG A 14 21.51 -38.99 21.70
C ARG A 14 21.64 -38.58 20.23
N VAL A 15 22.27 -39.42 19.41
CA VAL A 15 22.42 -39.18 17.97
C VAL A 15 21.06 -39.22 17.27
N SER A 16 20.20 -40.17 17.59
CA SER A 16 18.82 -40.25 17.07
C SER A 16 17.99 -39.00 17.43
N LYS A 17 18.09 -38.51 18.68
CA LYS A 17 17.41 -37.29 19.10
C LYS A 17 17.92 -36.04 18.36
N TYR A 18 19.21 -36.00 18.04
CA TYR A 18 19.82 -34.90 17.29
C TYR A 18 19.42 -34.93 15.81
N ILE A 19 19.41 -36.11 15.19
CA ILE A 19 18.95 -36.32 13.82
C ILE A 19 17.47 -35.92 13.68
N ASN A 20 16.61 -36.33 14.61
CA ASN A 20 15.19 -35.94 14.59
C ASN A 20 14.99 -34.42 14.73
N LYS A 21 15.84 -33.73 15.50
CA LYS A 21 15.80 -32.27 15.62
C LYS A 21 16.23 -31.57 14.33
N ILE A 22 17.23 -32.10 13.63
CA ILE A 22 17.68 -31.60 12.32
C ILE A 22 16.60 -31.83 11.25
N ILE A 23 15.96 -33.00 11.24
CA ILE A 23 14.85 -33.31 10.33
C ILE A 23 13.68 -32.36 10.56
N TYR A 24 13.32 -32.06 11.81
CA TYR A 24 12.28 -31.08 12.13
C TYR A 24 12.63 -29.66 11.65
N LEU A 25 13.87 -29.22 11.82
CA LEU A 25 14.32 -27.91 11.35
C LEU A 25 14.33 -27.81 9.82
N LEU A 26 14.76 -28.86 9.13
CA LEU A 26 14.68 -28.96 7.66
C LEU A 26 13.23 -28.96 7.18
N PHE A 27 12.34 -29.67 7.87
CA PHE A 27 10.91 -29.68 7.53
C PHE A 27 10.27 -28.31 7.75
N CYS A 28 10.56 -27.63 8.86
CA CYS A 28 10.09 -26.25 9.09
C CYS A 28 10.65 -25.26 8.06
N TYR A 29 11.92 -25.40 7.67
CA TYR A 29 12.53 -24.56 6.64
C TYR A 29 11.89 -24.80 5.26
N LEU A 30 11.64 -26.06 4.90
CA LEU A 30 10.94 -26.42 3.67
C LEU A 30 9.48 -25.95 3.68
N LEU A 31 8.79 -25.98 4.83
CA LEU A 31 7.42 -25.50 4.97
C LEU A 31 7.35 -23.97 4.85
N LEU A 32 8.31 -23.25 5.45
CA LEU A 32 8.46 -21.80 5.31
C LEU A 32 8.81 -21.42 3.87
N ALA A 33 9.74 -22.12 3.24
CA ALA A 33 10.11 -21.90 1.84
C ALA A 33 8.92 -22.19 0.90
N TRP A 34 8.13 -23.24 1.16
CA TRP A 34 6.91 -23.53 0.41
C TRP A 34 5.81 -22.49 0.65
N SER A 35 5.70 -21.94 1.87
CA SER A 35 4.77 -20.84 2.18
C SER A 35 5.17 -19.53 1.48
N LEU A 36 6.47 -19.24 1.40
CA LEU A 36 7.00 -18.07 0.71
C LEU A 36 6.90 -18.22 -0.82
N LEU A 37 7.10 -19.42 -1.35
CA LEU A 37 6.93 -19.72 -2.77
C LEU A 37 5.45 -19.69 -3.18
N THR A 38 4.54 -20.19 -2.34
CA THR A 38 3.09 -20.07 -2.57
C THR A 38 2.61 -18.63 -2.46
N PHE A 39 3.13 -17.86 -1.50
CA PHE A 39 2.85 -16.41 -1.41
C PHE A 39 3.40 -15.64 -2.62
N TYR A 40 4.62 -15.93 -3.07
CA TYR A 40 5.22 -15.31 -4.25
C TYR A 40 4.49 -15.68 -5.56
N THR A 41 4.05 -16.93 -5.70
CA THR A 41 3.25 -17.36 -6.86
C THR A 41 1.82 -16.81 -6.83
N LEU A 42 1.25 -16.57 -5.64
CA LEU A 42 -0.05 -15.91 -5.49
C LEU A 42 0.05 -14.41 -5.79
N GLN A 43 1.15 -13.77 -5.37
CA GLN A 43 1.41 -12.35 -5.62
C GLN A 43 1.75 -12.07 -7.08
N THR A 44 2.47 -12.96 -7.77
CA THR A 44 2.70 -12.84 -9.22
C THR A 44 1.40 -13.05 -10.01
N LYS A 45 0.54 -14.00 -9.63
CA LYS A 45 -0.80 -14.15 -10.24
C LYS A 45 -1.71 -12.95 -9.99
N GLN A 46 -1.71 -12.38 -8.78
CA GLN A 46 -2.44 -11.14 -8.47
C GLN A 46 -1.87 -9.92 -9.20
N LEU A 47 -0.55 -9.76 -9.29
CA LEU A 47 0.07 -8.70 -10.12
C LEU A 47 -0.26 -8.89 -11.60
N GLN A 48 -0.33 -10.12 -12.11
CA GLN A 48 -0.66 -10.40 -13.51
C GLN A 48 -2.15 -10.12 -13.81
N ILE A 49 -3.06 -10.38 -12.85
CA ILE A 49 -4.47 -9.98 -12.92
C ILE A 49 -4.63 -8.46 -12.81
N MET A 50 -3.86 -7.80 -11.93
CA MET A 50 -3.87 -6.34 -11.75
C MET A 50 -3.25 -5.61 -12.96
N MET A 51 -2.20 -6.17 -13.57
CA MET A 51 -1.62 -5.67 -14.83
C MET A 51 -2.54 -5.92 -16.04
N CYS A 52 -3.26 -7.04 -16.09
CA CYS A 52 -4.28 -7.28 -17.13
C CYS A 52 -5.45 -6.30 -17.02
N SER A 53 -5.90 -5.98 -15.81
CA SER A 53 -6.99 -5.00 -15.60
C SER A 53 -6.53 -3.56 -15.87
N ALA A 54 -5.30 -3.19 -15.50
CA ALA A 54 -4.72 -1.89 -15.86
C ALA A 54 -4.60 -1.70 -17.39
N ARG A 55 -4.18 -2.73 -18.13
CA ARG A 55 -4.04 -2.68 -19.60
C ARG A 55 -5.38 -2.56 -20.34
N VAL A 56 -6.44 -3.16 -19.81
CA VAL A 56 -7.81 -3.07 -20.33
C VAL A 56 -8.42 -1.68 -20.09
N ILE A 57 -8.09 -1.04 -18.95
CA ILE A 57 -8.57 0.31 -18.62
C ILE A 57 -7.87 1.37 -19.48
N THR A 58 -6.55 1.29 -19.67
CA THR A 58 -5.83 2.19 -20.59
C THR A 58 -6.20 1.98 -22.06
N GLY A 59 -6.53 0.75 -22.47
CA GLY A 59 -6.99 0.44 -23.83
C GLY A 59 -8.39 0.95 -24.15
N LYS A 60 -9.32 0.95 -23.17
CA LYS A 60 -10.68 1.51 -23.32
C LYS A 60 -10.69 3.03 -23.38
N ILE A 61 -9.81 3.70 -22.65
CA ILE A 61 -9.66 5.18 -22.67
C ILE A 61 -9.10 5.64 -24.03
N PHE A 62 -8.18 4.88 -24.65
CA PHE A 62 -7.61 5.21 -25.96
C PHE A 62 -8.55 4.90 -27.14
N THR A 63 -9.44 3.91 -27.02
CA THR A 63 -10.44 3.55 -28.06
C THR A 63 -11.67 4.45 -28.03
N LEU A 64 -12.04 5.00 -26.87
CA LEU A 64 -13.09 6.03 -26.75
C LEU A 64 -12.70 7.33 -27.49
N ASN A 65 -11.42 7.71 -27.48
CA ASN A 65 -10.95 8.93 -28.15
C ASN A 65 -10.95 8.82 -29.70
N LYS A 66 -10.71 7.62 -30.26
CA LYS A 66 -10.76 7.39 -31.72
C LYS A 66 -12.19 7.34 -32.28
N ASN A 67 -13.16 6.83 -31.52
CA ASN A 67 -14.57 6.79 -31.95
C ASN A 67 -15.27 8.15 -31.88
N LEU A 68 -14.69 9.12 -31.15
CA LEU A 68 -15.20 10.49 -31.04
C LEU A 68 -14.89 11.37 -32.26
N ILE A 69 -13.99 10.94 -33.15
CA ILE A 69 -13.61 11.68 -34.37
C ILE A 69 -14.35 11.13 -35.62
N ALA A 70 -14.97 9.94 -35.54
CA ALA A 70 -15.57 9.25 -36.69
C ALA A 70 -17.10 9.40 -36.85
N LEU A 71 -17.76 10.27 -36.07
CA LEU A 71 -19.23 10.41 -36.06
C LEU A 71 -19.73 11.84 -36.28
N SER A 72 -18.91 12.70 -36.90
CA SER A 72 -19.23 14.13 -37.13
C SER A 72 -20.12 14.43 -38.35
N THR A 73 -20.52 13.44 -39.14
CA THR A 73 -21.37 13.70 -40.33
C THR A 73 -22.48 12.66 -40.45
N GLY A 74 -23.71 13.04 -40.06
CA GLY A 74 -24.91 12.30 -40.48
C GLY A 74 -25.98 11.96 -39.44
N ARG A 75 -26.06 12.61 -38.28
CA ARG A 75 -27.14 12.31 -37.30
C ARG A 75 -27.69 13.54 -36.56
N LEU A 76 -28.01 14.60 -37.32
CA LEU A 76 -28.57 15.85 -36.78
C LEU A 76 -30.09 15.86 -36.59
N PHE A 77 -30.83 14.80 -36.95
CA PHE A 77 -32.30 14.81 -36.86
C PHE A 77 -32.91 13.92 -35.76
N LEU A 78 -32.13 13.05 -35.10
CA LEU A 78 -32.60 12.17 -33.99
C LEU A 78 -32.13 12.61 -32.59
N ARG A 79 -31.48 13.78 -32.47
CA ARG A 79 -30.79 14.24 -31.25
C ARG A 79 -31.67 15.08 -30.31
N SER A 80 -32.88 15.48 -30.71
CA SER A 80 -33.73 16.31 -29.83
C SER A 80 -34.48 15.52 -28.75
N MET A 81 -34.67 14.21 -28.90
CA MET A 81 -35.38 13.39 -27.90
C MET A 81 -34.47 12.66 -26.90
N THR A 82 -33.18 12.45 -27.22
CA THR A 82 -32.22 11.72 -26.37
C THR A 82 -31.27 12.62 -25.56
N SER A 83 -31.31 13.94 -25.75
CA SER A 83 -30.46 14.88 -24.99
C SER A 83 -30.98 15.14 -23.57
N SER A 84 -32.30 15.06 -23.35
CA SER A 84 -32.91 15.33 -22.04
C SER A 84 -32.71 14.19 -21.03
N GLU A 85 -32.57 12.93 -21.47
CA GLU A 85 -32.41 11.79 -20.55
C GLU A 85 -30.95 11.59 -20.10
N ASN A 86 -29.97 11.75 -21.00
CA ASN A 86 -28.54 11.62 -20.65
C ASN A 86 -28.03 12.76 -19.76
N VAL A 87 -28.56 13.98 -19.90
CA VAL A 87 -28.23 15.11 -19.01
C VAL A 87 -28.87 14.92 -17.62
N ARG A 88 -30.09 14.36 -17.54
CA ARG A 88 -30.73 14.05 -16.25
C ARG A 88 -30.02 12.92 -15.48
N GLN A 89 -29.56 11.88 -16.17
CA GLN A 89 -28.84 10.76 -15.52
C GLN A 89 -27.43 11.15 -15.05
N SER A 90 -26.71 11.98 -15.80
CA SER A 90 -25.38 12.48 -15.41
C SER A 90 -25.46 13.51 -14.27
N ASN A 91 -26.44 14.41 -14.28
CA ASN A 91 -26.68 15.34 -13.17
C ASN A 91 -27.14 14.61 -11.91
N ALA A 92 -28.09 13.66 -12.01
CA ALA A 92 -28.56 12.90 -10.84
C ALA A 92 -27.47 12.01 -10.20
N GLY A 93 -26.56 11.47 -11.02
CA GLY A 93 -25.38 10.74 -10.52
C GLY A 93 -24.43 11.65 -9.74
N THR A 94 -24.19 12.86 -10.26
CA THR A 94 -23.33 13.87 -9.65
C THR A 94 -23.94 14.41 -8.34
N ASP A 95 -25.23 14.71 -8.34
CA ASP A 95 -25.98 15.17 -7.16
C ASP A 95 -25.93 14.11 -6.05
N LYS A 96 -26.11 12.84 -6.41
CA LYS A 96 -26.01 11.72 -5.45
C LYS A 96 -24.61 11.62 -4.83
N THR A 97 -23.55 11.82 -5.61
CA THR A 97 -22.17 11.79 -5.08
C THR A 97 -21.87 12.96 -4.15
N ILE A 98 -22.36 14.17 -4.48
CA ILE A 98 -22.19 15.36 -3.65
C ILE A 98 -22.92 15.17 -2.31
N ILE A 99 -24.18 14.71 -2.34
CA ILE A 99 -24.96 14.43 -1.14
C ILE A 99 -24.27 13.39 -0.26
N ARG A 100 -23.74 12.30 -0.85
CA ARG A 100 -22.97 11.29 -0.10
C ARG A 100 -21.77 11.90 0.61
N GLN A 101 -21.02 12.75 -0.08
CA GLN A 101 -19.85 13.40 0.49
C GLN A 101 -20.22 14.33 1.65
N GLN A 102 -21.27 15.15 1.49
CA GLN A 102 -21.77 16.04 2.54
C GLN A 102 -22.18 15.27 3.80
N ILE A 103 -22.90 14.16 3.66
CA ILE A 103 -23.29 13.31 4.79
C ILE A 103 -22.04 12.77 5.50
N LEU A 104 -21.08 12.23 4.75
CA LEU A 104 -19.86 11.66 5.33
C LEU A 104 -19.02 12.73 6.05
N GLU A 105 -18.92 13.93 5.48
CA GLU A 105 -18.25 15.07 6.11
C GLU A 105 -18.90 15.47 7.43
N ALA A 106 -20.23 15.63 7.44
CA ALA A 106 -20.97 15.95 8.67
C ALA A 106 -20.83 14.85 9.74
N SER A 107 -20.77 13.59 9.31
CA SER A 107 -20.61 12.42 10.18
C SER A 107 -19.30 12.41 10.95
N LEU A 108 -18.22 13.02 10.43
CA LEU A 108 -16.91 13.02 11.08
C LEU A 108 -16.95 13.63 12.49
N SER A 109 -17.77 14.66 12.69
CA SER A 109 -17.97 15.30 14.00
C SER A 109 -18.51 14.36 15.10
N PHE A 110 -19.19 13.28 14.70
CA PHE A 110 -19.82 12.32 15.60
C PHE A 110 -18.96 11.07 15.86
N VAL A 111 -17.86 10.88 15.13
CA VAL A 111 -16.96 9.70 15.25
C VAL A 111 -16.41 9.56 16.67
N ASN A 112 -16.05 10.67 17.31
CA ASN A 112 -15.51 10.62 18.68
C ASN A 112 -16.52 10.11 19.72
N LYS A 113 -17.82 10.17 19.44
CA LYS A 113 -18.88 9.70 20.34
C LYS A 113 -19.39 8.30 19.97
N HIS A 114 -19.60 8.05 18.68
CA HIS A 114 -20.28 6.84 18.19
C HIS A 114 -19.37 5.87 17.40
N GLY A 115 -18.09 6.22 17.24
CA GLY A 115 -17.11 5.43 16.50
C GLY A 115 -17.36 5.43 15.00
N TRP A 116 -16.75 4.46 14.31
CA TRP A 116 -16.87 4.27 12.85
C TRP A 116 -18.00 3.29 12.55
N SER A 117 -19.25 3.78 12.53
CA SER A 117 -20.45 2.93 12.42
C SER A 117 -21.53 3.53 11.52
N HIS A 118 -22.53 2.71 11.16
CA HIS A 118 -23.73 3.21 10.46
C HIS A 118 -24.51 4.24 11.28
N GLN A 119 -24.49 4.14 12.61
CA GLN A 119 -25.19 5.08 13.49
C GLN A 119 -24.57 6.48 13.37
N THR A 120 -23.24 6.56 13.31
CA THR A 120 -22.51 7.82 13.10
C THR A 120 -22.93 8.51 11.80
N ILE A 121 -23.15 7.73 10.73
CA ILE A 121 -23.64 8.23 9.45
C ILE A 121 -25.09 8.71 9.56
N GLY A 122 -25.94 7.98 10.29
CA GLY A 122 -27.30 8.39 10.58
C GLY A 122 -27.37 9.75 11.28
N TYR A 123 -26.55 9.96 12.32
CA TYR A 123 -26.46 11.24 13.01
C TYR A 123 -25.90 12.37 12.13
N GLY A 124 -24.95 12.07 11.24
CA GLY A 124 -24.45 13.02 10.25
C GLY A 124 -25.50 13.41 9.19
N ALA A 125 -26.40 12.49 8.84
CA ALA A 125 -27.53 12.80 7.97
C ALA A 125 -28.58 13.67 8.70
N GLU A 126 -28.90 13.34 9.96
CA GLU A 126 -29.83 14.12 10.78
C GLU A 126 -29.36 15.56 11.00
N SER A 127 -28.05 15.80 11.16
CA SER A 127 -27.51 17.16 11.30
C SER A 127 -27.65 18.02 10.05
N LEU A 128 -27.79 17.38 8.88
CA LEU A 128 -28.08 18.03 7.59
C LEU A 128 -29.59 18.15 7.30
N GLY A 129 -30.45 17.76 8.26
CA GLY A 129 -31.90 17.73 8.07
C GLY A 129 -32.40 16.58 7.18
N MET A 130 -31.55 15.58 6.92
CA MET A 130 -31.91 14.38 6.16
C MET A 130 -32.41 13.28 7.12
N PRO A 131 -33.30 12.38 6.65
CA PRO A 131 -33.77 11.28 7.48
C PRO A 131 -32.62 10.33 7.82
N ASN A 132 -32.61 9.77 9.03
CA ASN A 132 -31.59 8.81 9.48
C ASN A 132 -31.41 7.64 8.50
N VAL A 133 -32.50 7.20 7.85
CA VAL A 133 -32.53 6.14 6.82
C VAL A 133 -31.57 6.41 5.64
N ALA A 134 -31.09 7.65 5.46
CA ALA A 134 -30.06 7.99 4.49
C ALA A 134 -28.73 7.22 4.69
N HIS A 135 -28.49 6.62 5.87
CA HIS A 135 -27.37 5.68 6.06
C HIS A 135 -27.42 4.48 5.09
N GLY A 136 -28.60 4.13 4.56
CA GLY A 136 -28.78 3.10 3.54
C GLY A 136 -28.12 3.42 2.19
N LEU A 137 -27.67 4.67 2.00
CA LEU A 137 -26.79 5.01 0.87
C LEU A 137 -25.42 4.33 1.00
N PHE A 138 -24.97 3.96 2.19
CA PHE A 138 -23.62 3.46 2.46
C PHE A 138 -23.67 1.95 2.78
N PRO A 139 -23.53 1.06 1.78
CA PRO A 139 -23.68 -0.37 1.99
C PRO A 139 -22.62 -0.97 2.94
N ASN A 140 -21.43 -0.37 2.99
CA ASN A 140 -20.34 -0.81 3.87
C ASN A 140 -20.29 -0.02 5.20
N GLY A 141 -21.21 0.94 5.39
CA GLY A 141 -21.34 1.73 6.61
C GLY A 141 -20.07 2.41 7.05
N GLY A 142 -19.58 2.01 8.23
CA GLY A 142 -18.39 2.59 8.85
C GLY A 142 -17.15 2.54 7.96
N LEU A 143 -17.02 1.54 7.06
CA LEU A 143 -15.91 1.48 6.11
C LEU A 143 -15.94 2.66 5.13
N ASP A 144 -17.11 2.98 4.56
CA ASP A 144 -17.24 4.08 3.60
C ASP A 144 -16.83 5.42 4.24
N LEU A 145 -17.14 5.59 5.53
CA LEU A 145 -16.71 6.74 6.32
C LEU A 145 -15.20 6.76 6.57
N VAL A 146 -14.58 5.62 6.89
CA VAL A 146 -13.12 5.52 7.07
C VAL A 146 -12.40 5.81 5.74
N LEU A 147 -12.85 5.22 4.64
CA LEU A 147 -12.26 5.44 3.31
C LEU A 147 -12.39 6.90 2.87
N TYR A 148 -13.52 7.54 3.16
CA TYR A 148 -13.72 8.97 2.92
C TYR A 148 -12.71 9.81 3.70
N PHE A 149 -12.56 9.57 5.00
CA PHE A 149 -11.58 10.26 5.83
C PHE A 149 -10.14 10.04 5.33
N TYR A 150 -9.80 8.80 4.94
CA TYR A 150 -8.49 8.48 4.37
C TYR A 150 -8.21 9.27 3.08
N ASN A 151 -9.18 9.31 2.16
CA ASN A 151 -9.06 10.05 0.90
C ASN A 151 -8.96 11.56 1.12
N GLN A 152 -9.72 12.10 2.08
CA GLN A 152 -9.63 13.50 2.48
C GLN A 152 -8.23 13.83 3.03
N CYS A 153 -7.69 12.99 3.91
CA CYS A 153 -6.34 13.16 4.45
C CYS A 153 -5.26 13.05 3.37
N ASN A 154 -5.37 12.06 2.49
CA ASN A 154 -4.42 11.88 1.39
C ASN A 154 -4.46 13.07 0.42
N GLY A 155 -5.65 13.59 0.10
CA GLY A 155 -5.79 14.79 -0.73
C GLY A 155 -5.21 16.05 -0.07
N ASN A 156 -5.39 16.21 1.25
CA ASN A 156 -4.77 17.30 2.00
C ASN A 156 -3.24 17.16 2.06
N LEU A 157 -2.74 15.95 2.22
CA LEU A 157 -1.31 15.66 2.19
C LEU A 157 -0.72 16.05 0.84
N VAL A 158 -1.33 15.65 -0.27
CA VAL A 158 -0.84 15.98 -1.62
C VAL A 158 -0.70 17.49 -1.81
N LYS A 159 -1.68 18.30 -1.39
CA LYS A 159 -1.58 19.77 -1.45
C LYS A 159 -0.40 20.30 -0.64
N LEU A 160 -0.20 19.76 0.57
CA LEU A 160 0.91 20.14 1.43
C LEU A 160 2.27 19.75 0.80
N LEU A 161 2.36 18.58 0.18
CA LEU A 161 3.57 18.11 -0.50
C LEU A 161 3.88 18.92 -1.76
N GLU A 162 2.86 19.38 -2.50
CA GLU A 162 3.03 20.27 -3.65
C GLU A 162 3.66 21.61 -3.25
N GLU A 163 3.23 22.20 -2.15
CA GLU A 163 3.79 23.43 -1.59
C GLU A 163 5.26 23.26 -1.17
N HIS A 164 5.58 22.12 -0.55
CA HIS A 164 6.91 21.84 0.01
C HIS A 164 7.89 21.21 -0.99
N LYS A 165 7.44 20.90 -2.22
CA LYS A 165 8.27 20.30 -3.27
C LYS A 165 9.48 21.15 -3.68
N SER A 166 9.40 22.45 -3.48
CA SER A 166 10.48 23.40 -3.82
C SER A 166 11.62 23.44 -2.80
N LEU A 167 11.43 22.82 -1.63
CA LEU A 167 12.45 22.76 -0.59
C LEU A 167 13.51 21.71 -0.98
N ASN A 168 14.78 22.12 -1.01
CA ASN A 168 15.93 21.24 -1.28
C ASN A 168 16.20 20.28 -0.10
N MET A 169 15.24 19.42 0.23
CA MET A 169 15.36 18.38 1.25
C MET A 169 15.93 17.10 0.65
N THR A 170 16.57 16.28 1.49
CA THR A 170 16.95 14.93 1.06
C THR A 170 15.67 14.07 0.88
N PRO A 171 15.67 13.05 0.00
CA PRO A 171 14.50 12.20 -0.19
C PRO A 171 14.04 11.51 1.10
N PHE A 172 14.96 11.14 1.99
CA PHE A 172 14.63 10.50 3.26
C PHE A 172 14.03 11.48 4.27
N ASP A 173 14.54 12.71 4.34
CA ASP A 173 13.95 13.77 5.17
C ASP A 173 12.53 14.12 4.66
N PHE A 174 12.34 14.14 3.34
CA PHE A 174 11.03 14.36 2.73
C PHE A 174 10.03 13.25 3.10
N ILE A 175 10.45 11.98 3.05
CA ILE A 175 9.62 10.83 3.47
C ILE A 175 9.26 10.95 4.95
N TRP A 176 10.22 11.30 5.81
CA TRP A 176 9.98 11.49 7.24
C TRP A 176 8.91 12.58 7.47
N PHE A 177 9.05 13.73 6.80
CA PHE A 177 8.12 14.84 6.87
C PHE A 177 6.73 14.43 6.39
N ALA A 178 6.63 13.84 5.20
CA ALA A 178 5.35 13.44 4.62
C ALA A 178 4.58 12.43 5.50
N ILE A 179 5.28 11.42 6.05
CA ILE A 179 4.67 10.43 6.94
C ILE A 179 4.22 11.09 8.25
N ARG A 180 5.03 11.99 8.82
CA ARG A 180 4.67 12.73 10.03
C ARG A 180 3.40 13.56 9.82
N GLU A 181 3.37 14.38 8.78
CA GLU A 181 2.21 15.24 8.50
C GLU A 181 0.96 14.40 8.25
N ARG A 182 1.07 13.28 7.53
CA ARG A 182 -0.05 12.37 7.33
C ARG A 182 -0.58 11.77 8.63
N LEU A 183 0.31 11.35 9.54
CA LEU A 183 -0.07 10.78 10.84
C LEU A 183 -0.71 11.82 11.76
N LEU A 184 -0.26 13.07 11.71
CA LEU A 184 -0.84 14.16 12.49
C LEU A 184 -2.32 14.39 12.14
N MET A 185 -2.72 14.14 10.89
CA MET A 185 -4.13 14.22 10.48
C MET A 185 -5.03 13.21 11.21
N ASN A 186 -4.49 12.11 11.73
CA ASN A 186 -5.25 11.11 12.48
C ASN A 186 -5.49 11.51 13.95
N MET A 187 -4.78 12.53 14.48
CA MET A 187 -4.85 12.92 15.90
C MET A 187 -6.27 13.20 16.42
N PRO A 188 -7.17 13.88 15.67
CA PRO A 188 -8.52 14.19 16.16
C PRO A 188 -9.37 12.94 16.47
N TYR A 189 -9.03 11.79 15.87
CA TYR A 189 -9.79 10.54 15.95
C TYR A 189 -8.96 9.37 16.51
N ILE A 190 -7.81 9.66 17.14
CA ILE A 190 -6.84 8.63 17.54
C ILE A 190 -7.42 7.58 18.50
N LYS A 191 -8.39 7.97 19.35
CA LYS A 191 -9.02 7.05 20.31
C LYS A 191 -9.88 5.98 19.63
N GLN A 192 -10.50 6.32 18.51
CA GLN A 192 -11.37 5.44 17.71
C GLN A 192 -10.62 4.88 16.50
N TRP A 193 -9.38 5.29 16.26
CA TRP A 193 -8.56 4.83 15.15
C TRP A 193 -8.29 3.31 15.16
N PRO A 194 -8.10 2.64 16.30
CA PRO A 194 -7.99 1.17 16.32
C PRO A 194 -9.22 0.47 15.72
N GLN A 195 -10.42 1.02 15.92
CA GLN A 195 -11.64 0.50 15.30
C GLN A 195 -11.63 0.71 13.78
N ALA A 196 -11.16 1.87 13.29
CA ALA A 196 -11.02 2.12 11.85
C ALA A 196 -10.04 1.15 11.20
N LEU A 197 -8.87 0.93 11.81
CA LEU A 197 -7.89 -0.04 11.30
C LEU A 197 -8.46 -1.47 11.29
N ALA A 198 -9.23 -1.86 12.32
CA ALA A 198 -9.89 -3.15 12.34
C ALA A 198 -10.88 -3.31 11.17
N LEU A 199 -11.66 -2.28 10.84
CA LEU A 199 -12.56 -2.28 9.69
C LEU A 199 -11.79 -2.40 8.37
N LEU A 200 -10.67 -1.68 8.22
CA LEU A 200 -9.84 -1.75 7.01
C LEU A 200 -9.19 -3.12 6.81
N ALA A 201 -8.87 -3.82 7.91
CA ALA A 201 -8.24 -5.13 7.91
C ALA A 201 -9.20 -6.31 7.64
N LEU A 202 -10.52 -6.09 7.66
CA LEU A 202 -11.50 -7.14 7.37
C LEU A 202 -11.33 -7.66 5.92
N PRO A 203 -11.32 -8.98 5.68
CA PRO A 203 -11.05 -9.56 4.35
C PRO A 203 -11.90 -9.00 3.21
N ASN A 204 -13.18 -8.70 3.47
CA ASN A 204 -14.10 -8.13 2.48
C ASN A 204 -13.74 -6.68 2.09
N ASN A 205 -13.02 -5.98 2.97
CA ASN A 205 -12.68 -4.56 2.83
C ASN A 205 -11.27 -4.37 2.29
N ILE A 206 -10.40 -5.38 2.42
CA ILE A 206 -8.99 -5.36 2.02
C ILE A 206 -8.75 -4.79 0.61
N PRO A 207 -9.51 -5.15 -0.44
CA PRO A 207 -9.25 -4.61 -1.78
C PRO A 207 -9.31 -3.08 -1.85
N ASN A 208 -10.28 -2.48 -1.16
CA ASN A 208 -10.46 -1.02 -1.13
C ASN A 208 -9.44 -0.36 -0.19
N SER A 209 -9.17 -0.98 0.96
CA SER A 209 -8.19 -0.50 1.94
C SER A 209 -6.78 -0.48 1.35
N ILE A 210 -6.33 -1.58 0.74
CA ILE A 210 -5.00 -1.71 0.15
C ILE A 210 -4.80 -0.67 -0.96
N HIS A 211 -5.79 -0.46 -1.82
CA HIS A 211 -5.69 0.53 -2.89
C HIS A 211 -5.37 1.92 -2.33
N THR A 212 -6.08 2.33 -1.28
CA THR A 212 -5.94 3.65 -0.66
C THR A 212 -4.56 3.85 -0.02
N ILE A 213 -4.03 2.81 0.64
CA ILE A 213 -2.72 2.90 1.31
C ILE A 213 -1.57 2.77 0.30
N LEU A 214 -1.73 1.97 -0.77
CA LEU A 214 -0.76 1.91 -1.87
C LEU A 214 -0.69 3.25 -2.62
N GLN A 215 -1.83 3.90 -2.84
CA GLN A 215 -1.88 5.22 -3.45
C GLN A 215 -1.14 6.26 -2.58
N LEU A 216 -1.35 6.24 -1.26
CA LEU A 216 -0.60 7.10 -0.33
C LEU A 216 0.92 6.89 -0.47
N SER A 217 1.38 5.64 -0.52
CA SER A 217 2.80 5.33 -0.69
C SER A 217 3.34 5.82 -2.05
N ASP A 218 2.56 5.65 -3.11
CA ASP A 218 2.90 6.15 -4.45
C ASP A 218 3.02 7.67 -4.48
N ASP A 219 2.05 8.39 -3.90
CA ASP A 219 2.05 9.85 -3.81
C ASP A 219 3.29 10.36 -3.06
N ILE A 220 3.60 9.77 -1.89
CA ILE A 220 4.80 10.15 -1.11
C ILE A 220 6.07 9.93 -1.93
N CYS A 221 6.23 8.77 -2.58
CA CYS A 221 7.40 8.49 -3.41
C CYS A 221 7.50 9.44 -4.61
N TYR A 222 6.37 9.74 -5.26
CA TYR A 222 6.32 10.64 -6.40
C TYR A 222 6.77 12.06 -6.03
N TYR A 223 6.26 12.60 -4.92
CA TYR A 223 6.66 13.92 -4.44
C TYR A 223 8.08 13.97 -3.86
N ALA A 224 8.58 12.85 -3.32
CA ALA A 224 9.99 12.70 -2.93
C ALA A 224 10.97 12.70 -4.12
N GLY A 225 10.46 12.71 -5.36
CA GLY A 225 11.26 12.76 -6.59
C GLY A 225 11.65 11.38 -7.14
N ASP A 226 11.00 10.30 -6.72
CA ASP A 226 11.25 8.97 -7.27
C ASP A 226 10.84 8.89 -8.74
N ARG A 227 11.80 8.56 -9.61
CA ARG A 227 11.61 8.35 -11.06
C ARG A 227 11.88 6.92 -11.50
N SER A 228 12.05 5.99 -10.56
CA SER A 228 12.29 4.58 -10.87
C SER A 228 11.10 3.96 -11.59
N VAL A 229 11.35 3.04 -12.53
CA VAL A 229 10.32 2.24 -13.23
C VAL A 229 10.57 0.73 -13.10
N ASP A 230 11.70 0.33 -12.51
CA ASP A 230 12.15 -1.06 -12.38
C ASP A 230 11.75 -1.68 -11.03
N PHE A 231 12.39 -2.78 -10.63
CA PHE A 231 12.21 -3.40 -9.31
C PHE A 231 12.34 -2.39 -8.14
N HIS A 232 13.19 -1.37 -8.32
CA HIS A 232 13.33 -0.25 -7.38
C HIS A 232 12.02 0.52 -7.11
N TRP A 233 11.13 0.64 -8.11
CA TRP A 233 9.82 1.29 -7.96
C TRP A 233 8.97 0.55 -6.92
N TYR A 234 8.95 -0.78 -6.99
CA TYR A 234 8.20 -1.64 -6.06
C TYR A 234 8.83 -1.64 -4.67
N SER A 235 10.15 -1.82 -4.57
CA SER A 235 10.82 -1.90 -3.28
C SER A 235 10.71 -0.59 -2.49
N ARG A 236 10.83 0.57 -3.13
CA ARG A 236 10.68 1.90 -2.50
C ARG A 236 9.27 2.11 -1.95
N ARG A 237 8.23 1.79 -2.72
CA ARG A 237 6.83 1.91 -2.27
C ARG A 237 6.48 0.94 -1.15
N MET A 238 6.99 -0.28 -1.23
CA MET A 238 6.81 -1.24 -0.13
C MET A 238 7.54 -0.80 1.13
N ALA A 239 8.72 -0.20 1.01
CA ALA A 239 9.45 0.36 2.15
C ALA A 239 8.68 1.52 2.80
N VAL A 240 8.25 2.52 2.02
CA VAL A 240 7.45 3.65 2.53
C VAL A 240 6.15 3.18 3.18
N LEU A 241 5.45 2.24 2.53
CA LEU A 241 4.24 1.62 3.07
C LEU A 241 4.51 0.95 4.44
N ALA A 242 5.59 0.16 4.54
CA ALA A 242 5.94 -0.52 5.77
C ALA A 242 6.32 0.46 6.89
N ILE A 243 7.04 1.54 6.56
CA ILE A 243 7.38 2.60 7.53
C ILE A 243 6.09 3.29 8.01
N TYR A 244 5.20 3.67 7.11
CA TYR A 244 3.92 4.30 7.45
C TYR A 244 3.07 3.39 8.35
N GLN A 245 2.80 2.16 7.92
CA GLN A 245 1.95 1.21 8.64
C GLN A 245 2.53 0.84 10.02
N SER A 246 3.84 0.59 10.11
CA SER A 246 4.47 0.28 11.40
C SER A 246 4.46 1.48 12.36
N THR A 247 4.63 2.70 11.84
CA THR A 247 4.57 3.93 12.65
C THR A 247 3.15 4.25 13.08
N GLU A 248 2.16 4.04 12.21
CA GLU A 248 0.73 4.18 12.53
C GLU A 248 0.32 3.26 13.68
N LEU A 249 0.72 1.99 13.64
CA LEU A 249 0.46 1.04 14.71
C LEU A 249 1.19 1.40 16.01
N TYR A 250 2.42 1.92 15.91
CA TYR A 250 3.17 2.38 17.07
C TYR A 250 2.50 3.58 17.74
N MET A 251 2.01 4.54 16.94
CA MET A 251 1.33 5.74 17.41
C MET A 251 0.09 5.45 18.26
N LEU A 252 -0.62 4.35 17.97
CA LEU A 252 -1.81 3.94 18.73
C LEU A 252 -1.50 3.55 20.18
N GLN A 253 -0.27 3.13 20.47
CA GLN A 253 0.17 2.70 21.80
C GLN A 253 0.99 3.78 22.52
N ASP A 254 1.32 4.87 21.83
CA ASP A 254 2.18 5.92 22.35
C ASP A 254 1.40 6.88 23.26
N ALA A 255 1.79 6.93 24.53
CA ALA A 255 1.27 7.85 25.54
C ALA A 255 2.24 9.02 25.85
N SER A 256 3.33 9.16 25.10
CA SER A 256 4.30 10.23 25.30
C SER A 256 3.76 11.60 24.88
N HIS A 257 4.29 12.66 25.47
CA HIS A 257 3.88 14.03 25.16
C HIS A 257 4.13 14.34 23.67
N ASN A 258 3.11 14.84 22.98
CA ASN A 258 3.15 15.15 21.54
C ASN A 258 3.68 14.01 20.65
N TYR A 259 3.50 12.73 21.06
CA TYR A 259 3.95 11.56 20.29
C TYR A 259 5.46 11.51 20.01
N GLU A 260 6.28 12.06 20.91
CA GLU A 260 7.74 12.11 20.73
C GLU A 260 8.34 10.72 20.47
N SER A 261 7.83 9.68 21.14
CA SER A 261 8.29 8.31 20.95
C SER A 261 8.00 7.79 19.55
N THR A 262 6.82 8.13 19.00
CA THR A 262 6.44 7.84 17.60
C THR A 262 7.38 8.51 16.61
N TRP A 263 7.74 9.78 16.82
CA TRP A 263 8.65 10.48 15.91
C TRP A 263 10.08 9.94 15.98
N LYS A 264 10.55 9.51 17.16
CA LYS A 264 11.81 8.78 17.30
C LYS A 264 11.75 7.41 16.61
N PHE A 265 10.63 6.70 16.69
CA PHE A 265 10.42 5.44 15.98
C PHE A 265 10.47 5.64 14.46
N LEU A 266 9.74 6.63 13.95
CA LEU A 266 9.75 6.99 12.52
C LEU A 266 11.16 7.31 12.02
N SER A 267 11.90 8.14 12.77
CA SER A 267 13.28 8.51 12.42
C SER A 267 14.19 7.28 12.31
N ARG A 268 14.06 6.31 13.23
CA ARG A 268 14.79 5.03 13.16
C ARG A 268 14.40 4.23 11.93
N ARG A 269 13.12 4.12 11.60
CA ARG A 269 12.64 3.36 10.44
C ARG A 269 13.09 3.96 9.10
N VAL A 270 13.11 5.29 9.00
CA VAL A 270 13.65 5.98 7.82
C VAL A 270 15.14 5.74 7.70
N LYS A 271 15.89 5.85 8.81
CA LYS A 271 17.33 5.56 8.84
C LYS A 271 17.65 4.10 8.46
N ASP A 272 16.88 3.13 8.96
CA ASP A 272 17.03 1.71 8.59
C ASP A 272 16.86 1.52 7.07
N ALA A 273 15.92 2.23 6.46
CA ALA A 273 15.69 2.18 5.01
C ALA A 273 16.82 2.83 4.21
N GLU A 274 17.39 3.93 4.73
CA GLU A 274 18.57 4.57 4.14
C GLU A 274 19.80 3.65 4.19
N GLU A 275 20.07 3.05 5.34
CA GLU A 275 21.16 2.08 5.52
C GLU A 275 20.97 0.84 4.63
N ALA A 276 19.75 0.32 4.54
CA ALA A 276 19.41 -0.80 3.66
C ALA A 276 19.69 -0.45 2.19
N LYS A 277 19.30 0.74 1.74
CA LYS A 277 19.60 1.21 0.38
C LYS A 277 21.11 1.30 0.15
N ALA A 278 21.85 1.95 1.06
CA ALA A 278 23.30 2.10 0.93
C ALA A 278 24.03 0.73 0.88
N ASN A 279 23.54 -0.26 1.62
CA ASN A 279 24.09 -1.61 1.60
C ASN A 279 23.76 -2.35 0.29
N LEU A 280 22.55 -2.20 -0.25
CA LEU A 280 22.18 -2.75 -1.55
C LEU A 280 23.03 -2.15 -2.67
N ASP A 281 23.25 -0.84 -2.66
CA ASP A 281 24.08 -0.15 -3.64
C ASP A 281 25.53 -0.65 -3.60
N LYS A 282 26.09 -0.88 -2.39
CA LYS A 282 27.43 -1.48 -2.23
C LYS A 282 27.50 -2.91 -2.78
N VAL A 283 26.49 -3.74 -2.52
CA VAL A 283 26.45 -5.12 -3.03
C VAL A 283 26.36 -5.13 -4.55
N ASN A 284 25.51 -4.30 -5.14
CA ASN A 284 25.37 -4.18 -6.59
C ASN A 284 26.70 -3.77 -7.23
N ASN A 285 27.39 -2.76 -6.70
CA ASN A 285 28.70 -2.32 -7.21
C ASN A 285 29.76 -3.43 -7.14
N ILE A 286 29.74 -4.29 -6.10
CA ILE A 286 30.66 -5.43 -5.97
C ILE A 286 30.33 -6.51 -7.01
N VAL A 287 29.05 -6.82 -7.19
CA VAL A 287 28.58 -7.80 -8.18
C VAL A 287 28.96 -7.36 -9.59
N ASP A 288 28.72 -6.09 -9.92
CA ASP A 288 29.04 -5.53 -11.23
C ASP A 288 30.54 -5.59 -11.50
N LYS A 289 31.37 -5.14 -10.56
CA LYS A 289 32.84 -5.20 -10.69
C LYS A 289 33.37 -6.62 -10.85
N ASN A 290 32.80 -7.59 -10.12
CA ASN A 290 33.19 -8.99 -10.25
C ASN A 290 32.78 -9.57 -11.61
N SER A 291 31.59 -9.21 -12.10
CA SER A 291 31.09 -9.64 -13.41
C SER A 291 31.92 -9.07 -14.56
N GLU A 292 32.34 -7.81 -14.46
CA GLU A 292 33.23 -7.16 -15.43
C GLU A 292 34.60 -7.84 -15.45
N SER A 293 35.18 -8.15 -14.27
CA SER A 293 36.47 -8.86 -14.21
C SER A 293 36.38 -10.28 -14.78
N ALA A 294 35.27 -10.99 -14.54
CA ALA A 294 35.03 -12.32 -15.08
C ALA A 294 34.85 -12.28 -16.60
N ASN A 295 34.08 -11.30 -17.11
CA ASN A 295 33.90 -11.10 -18.54
C ASN A 295 35.22 -10.70 -19.22
N ALA A 296 36.03 -9.83 -18.62
CA ALA A 296 37.35 -9.46 -19.13
C ALA A 296 38.30 -10.67 -19.19
N ALA A 297 38.33 -11.49 -18.14
CA ALA A 297 39.11 -12.72 -18.10
C ALA A 297 38.64 -13.72 -19.17
N PHE A 298 37.33 -13.90 -19.32
CA PHE A 298 36.74 -14.79 -20.32
C PHE A 298 37.04 -14.33 -21.75
N MET A 299 36.92 -13.03 -22.03
CA MET A 299 37.27 -12.47 -23.35
C MET A 299 38.77 -12.60 -23.65
N THR A 300 39.63 -12.46 -22.64
CA THR A 300 41.08 -12.69 -22.79
C THR A 300 41.38 -14.15 -23.12
N ILE A 301 40.77 -15.09 -22.40
CA ILE A 301 40.89 -16.54 -22.67
C ILE A 301 40.36 -16.87 -24.07
N LYS A 302 39.20 -16.32 -24.45
CA LYS A 302 38.59 -16.52 -25.77
C LYS A 302 39.53 -16.05 -26.90
N ASN A 303 40.17 -14.89 -26.74
CA ASN A 303 41.12 -14.33 -27.70
C ASN A 303 42.42 -15.16 -27.81
N ILE A 304 42.95 -15.65 -26.69
CA ILE A 304 44.16 -16.51 -26.68
C ILE A 304 43.87 -17.86 -27.34
N LEU A 305 42.69 -18.43 -27.11
CA LEU A 305 42.31 -19.73 -27.67
C LEU A 305 41.83 -19.65 -29.13
N ASN A 306 41.80 -18.46 -29.74
CA ASN A 306 41.31 -18.20 -31.10
C ASN A 306 39.92 -18.81 -31.38
N LEU A 307 39.10 -18.94 -30.33
CA LEU A 307 37.72 -19.39 -30.43
C LEU A 307 36.91 -18.20 -30.93
N ARG A 308 36.65 -18.11 -32.24
CA ARG A 308 35.88 -17.01 -32.83
C ARG A 308 34.40 -17.14 -32.51
#